data_AF-A0A1F4JKZ6-F1
#
_entry.id   AF-A0A1F4JKZ6-F1
#
_cell.length_a   1.000
_cell.length_b   1.000
_cell.length_c   1.000
_cell.angle_alpha   90.00
_cell.angle_beta   90.00
_cell.angle_gamma   90.00
#
_symmetry.space_group_name_H-M   'P 1'
#
loop_
_entity.id
_entity.type
_entity.pdbx_description
1 polymer ?
#
loop_
_entity_poly.entity_id
_entity_poly.type
_entity_poly.pdbx_seq_one_letter_code
_entity_poly.pdbx_strand_id
1 'polypeptide(L)'
;MKISRITFAVLSACAFFSTSQAVAADPASINWSKIPAVDVPLFYPGISSYQWLRSDAHKGAGKEVARGDACLSCHDNGDEKELGEKLVQAGPLEPIPVKGKNGFLNLKVQAAYDANNAYIRYQWKTNNPKPTSEYEYYRFDGKEWKVFGGPRLKKEVQEGKTPAIYEDRASIMIDDGKVPMFAQQGCWLTCHDGERDLKQAKKEDVAANTAMQSYKRTDVRKYLPASRNDPMDWSTGKTVEELNKIKAEGGFVDLIQWRAHRSNPVGMTDDGYVLEWRNFDSGKNPFASNLDGQTKQPKFMYDAAKFGAKALTAENRGNKDSFLIKGANAVPFDPNAGWKEGDLLPRYVLSAAEAAGSAADNKAKGEWKDGQWTVVIVRPMNLTNPDDKALKDGDVYNVGFAIHDDQITTRGHQVSFNKTLGFGVKGKVDINAVKLP
;
A
#
# COMPACT_ATOMS: atom_id res chain seq x y z
N MET A 1 -28.05 -63.74 50.38
CA MET A 1 -28.16 -62.40 50.98
C MET A 1 -27.07 -61.52 50.40
N LYS A 2 -27.40 -60.67 49.40
CA LYS A 2 -26.43 -59.82 48.70
C LYS A 2 -26.43 -58.43 49.34
N ILE A 3 -25.27 -57.99 49.82
CA ILE A 3 -25.03 -56.68 50.42
C ILE A 3 -24.74 -55.67 49.30
N SER A 4 -25.54 -54.61 49.21
CA SER A 4 -25.40 -53.52 48.25
C SER A 4 -24.44 -52.46 48.79
N ARG A 5 -23.46 -52.05 47.97
CA ARG A 5 -22.54 -50.93 48.25
C ARG A 5 -23.14 -49.65 47.68
N ILE A 6 -23.27 -48.62 48.51
CA ILE A 6 -23.66 -47.26 48.13
C ILE A 6 -22.39 -46.47 47.82
N THR A 7 -22.28 -45.94 46.61
CA THR A 7 -21.19 -45.07 46.17
C THR A 7 -21.63 -43.61 46.26
N PHE A 8 -20.91 -42.79 47.03
CA PHE A 8 -21.09 -41.33 47.06
C PHE A 8 -20.44 -40.71 45.81
N ALA A 9 -21.22 -39.95 45.03
CA ALA A 9 -20.71 -39.13 43.92
C ALA A 9 -20.50 -37.69 44.40
N VAL A 10 -19.27 -37.19 44.26
CA VAL A 10 -18.90 -35.78 44.49
C VAL A 10 -19.24 -34.99 43.24
N LEU A 11 -20.15 -34.02 43.33
CA LEU A 11 -20.44 -33.06 42.27
C LEU A 11 -19.40 -31.92 42.34
N SER A 12 -18.46 -31.89 41.39
CA SER A 12 -17.66 -30.69 41.08
C SER A 12 -18.46 -29.79 40.15
N ALA A 13 -18.84 -28.61 40.63
CA ALA A 13 -19.43 -27.56 39.81
C ALA A 13 -18.33 -26.82 39.03
N CYS A 14 -18.13 -27.16 37.76
CA CYS A 14 -17.35 -26.35 36.83
C CYS A 14 -18.21 -25.18 36.33
N ALA A 15 -17.89 -23.97 36.74
CA ALA A 15 -18.45 -22.75 36.17
C ALA A 15 -17.90 -22.57 34.73
N PHE A 16 -18.75 -22.77 33.73
CA PHE A 16 -18.48 -22.38 32.35
C PHE A 16 -18.60 -20.86 32.23
N PHE A 17 -17.47 -20.16 32.16
CA PHE A 17 -17.44 -18.80 31.61
C PHE A 17 -17.59 -18.91 30.10
N SER A 18 -18.80 -18.67 29.59
CA SER A 18 -19.03 -18.44 28.16
C SER A 18 -18.40 -17.09 27.79
N THR A 19 -17.19 -17.12 27.23
CA THR A 19 -16.66 -15.96 26.53
C THR A 19 -17.50 -15.75 25.28
N SER A 20 -18.39 -14.75 25.30
CA SER A 20 -19.00 -14.25 24.07
C SER A 20 -17.86 -13.78 23.17
N GLN A 21 -17.55 -14.54 22.12
CA GLN A 21 -16.71 -14.05 21.03
C GLN A 21 -17.45 -12.86 20.43
N ALA A 22 -16.97 -11.65 20.71
CA ALA A 22 -17.48 -10.44 20.09
C ALA A 22 -17.39 -10.64 18.57
N VAL A 23 -18.53 -10.58 17.88
CA VAL A 23 -18.58 -10.69 16.43
C VAL A 23 -18.00 -9.40 15.86
N ALA A 24 -16.98 -9.50 15.01
CA ALA A 24 -16.43 -8.35 14.29
C ALA A 24 -17.56 -7.62 13.53
N ALA A 25 -17.57 -6.28 13.59
CA ALA A 25 -18.53 -5.51 12.81
C ALA A 25 -18.28 -5.68 11.31
N ASP A 26 -19.34 -5.94 10.54
CA ASP A 26 -19.28 -5.77 9.08
C ASP A 26 -19.03 -4.27 8.82
N PRO A 27 -17.98 -3.87 8.07
CA PRO A 27 -17.75 -2.47 7.71
C PRO A 27 -18.96 -1.75 7.11
N ALA A 28 -19.87 -2.49 6.45
CA ALA A 28 -21.11 -1.96 5.90
C ALA A 28 -22.16 -1.61 6.97
N SER A 29 -22.05 -2.19 8.18
CA SER A 29 -22.94 -1.94 9.31
C SER A 29 -22.53 -0.74 10.17
N ILE A 30 -21.29 -0.24 10.01
CA ILE A 30 -20.79 0.92 10.76
C ILE A 30 -21.54 2.17 10.32
N ASN A 31 -22.15 2.87 11.28
CA ASN A 31 -22.76 4.17 11.01
C ASN A 31 -21.70 5.27 10.90
N TRP A 32 -21.10 5.40 9.72
CA TRP A 32 -20.07 6.39 9.42
C TRP A 32 -20.50 7.84 9.64
N SER A 33 -21.80 8.15 9.67
CA SER A 33 -22.26 9.52 9.99
C SER A 33 -21.99 9.92 11.45
N LYS A 34 -21.78 8.95 12.34
CA LYS A 34 -21.44 9.17 13.76
C LYS A 34 -19.93 9.20 14.03
N ILE A 35 -19.11 8.88 13.03
CA ILE A 35 -17.67 8.84 13.16
C ILE A 35 -17.13 10.20 12.66
N PRO A 36 -16.36 10.96 13.46
CA PRO A 36 -15.80 12.22 13.01
C PRO A 36 -14.93 12.05 11.77
N ALA A 37 -15.18 12.90 10.77
CA ALA A 37 -14.38 12.95 9.55
C ALA A 37 -13.32 14.03 9.67
N VAL A 38 -12.06 13.66 9.43
CA VAL A 38 -10.91 14.54 9.40
C VAL A 38 -10.50 14.75 7.95
N ASP A 39 -10.39 16.01 7.55
CA ASP A 39 -9.82 16.37 6.25
C ASP A 39 -8.30 16.40 6.38
N VAL A 40 -7.62 15.51 5.65
CA VAL A 40 -6.17 15.35 5.61
C VAL A 40 -5.68 15.91 4.27
N PRO A 41 -5.05 17.09 4.26
CA PRO A 41 -4.43 17.66 3.08
C PRO A 41 -3.32 16.73 2.57
N LEU A 42 -3.39 16.33 1.31
CA LEU A 42 -2.31 15.65 0.62
C LEU A 42 -1.80 16.52 -0.51
N PHE A 43 -0.48 16.49 -0.72
CA PHE A 43 0.16 17.25 -1.78
C PHE A 43 1.18 16.41 -2.53
N TYR A 44 1.45 16.82 -3.75
CA TYR A 44 2.41 16.19 -4.65
C TYR A 44 3.85 16.56 -4.22
N PRO A 45 4.70 15.60 -3.82
CA PRO A 45 6.02 15.92 -3.26
C PRO A 45 7.11 16.07 -4.33
N GLY A 46 6.84 15.71 -5.59
CA GLY A 46 7.86 15.68 -6.64
C GLY A 46 9.02 14.75 -6.28
N ILE A 47 10.25 15.19 -6.52
CA ILE A 47 11.49 14.46 -6.17
C ILE A 47 12.18 15.00 -4.91
N SER A 48 11.43 15.49 -3.91
CA SER A 48 11.98 15.97 -2.63
C SER A 48 12.49 14.79 -1.77
N SER A 49 13.65 14.23 -2.12
CA SER A 49 14.25 13.11 -1.40
C SER A 49 14.78 13.50 -0.02
N TYR A 50 15.04 12.51 0.81
CA TYR A 50 15.71 12.60 2.10
C TYR A 50 17.02 13.37 1.99
N GLN A 51 17.76 13.15 0.89
CA GLN A 51 19.00 13.86 0.60
C GLN A 51 18.74 15.33 0.23
N TRP A 52 17.76 15.60 -0.63
CA TRP A 52 17.41 16.97 -1.01
C TRP A 52 16.96 17.79 0.21
N LEU A 53 16.10 17.22 1.05
CA LEU A 53 15.57 17.85 2.26
C LEU A 53 16.63 18.28 3.26
N ARG A 54 17.81 17.65 3.23
CA ARG A 54 18.97 17.90 4.11
C ARG A 54 20.08 18.69 3.43
N SER A 55 19.84 19.17 2.22
CA SER A 55 20.80 19.95 1.44
C SER A 55 20.45 21.43 1.45
N ASP A 56 21.41 22.27 1.05
CA ASP A 56 21.19 23.71 0.88
C ASP A 56 20.13 24.05 -0.18
N ALA A 57 19.77 23.08 -1.05
CA ALA A 57 18.68 23.25 -2.01
C ALA A 57 17.30 23.35 -1.31
N HIS A 58 17.16 22.78 -0.12
CA HIS A 58 16.04 23.06 0.79
C HIS A 58 16.33 24.35 1.57
N LYS A 59 16.27 25.46 0.84
CA LYS A 59 16.74 26.79 1.28
C LYS A 59 16.18 27.17 2.65
N GLY A 60 17.08 27.38 3.62
CA GLY A 60 16.72 27.81 4.98
C GLY A 60 16.11 26.73 5.89
N ALA A 61 16.08 25.46 5.44
CA ALA A 61 15.51 24.34 6.20
C ALA A 61 16.40 23.08 6.19
N GLY A 62 17.42 23.00 5.32
CA GLY A 62 18.29 21.82 5.21
C GLY A 62 18.97 21.41 6.52
N LYS A 63 19.42 22.40 7.32
CA LYS A 63 20.10 22.15 8.60
C LYS A 63 19.12 21.75 9.71
N GLU A 64 17.94 22.35 9.69
CA GLU A 64 16.82 22.10 10.59
C GLU A 64 16.33 20.66 10.41
N VAL A 65 16.10 20.23 9.17
CA VAL A 65 15.71 18.85 8.86
C VAL A 65 16.83 17.86 9.21
N ALA A 66 18.10 18.20 8.95
CA ALA A 66 19.23 17.35 9.33
C ALA A 66 19.38 17.19 10.85
N ARG A 67 19.02 18.23 11.62
CA ARG A 67 18.98 18.20 13.09
C ARG A 67 17.84 17.34 13.65
N GLY A 68 16.82 17.05 12.84
CA GLY A 68 15.66 16.23 13.21
C GLY A 68 14.40 17.04 13.48
N ASP A 69 14.36 18.32 13.09
CA ASP A 69 13.17 19.16 13.26
C ASP A 69 12.00 18.60 12.42
N ALA A 70 10.78 18.86 12.89
CA ALA A 70 9.56 18.39 12.26
C ALA A 70 9.24 19.23 11.02
N CYS A 71 8.68 18.62 9.97
CA CYS A 71 8.28 19.36 8.76
C CYS A 71 7.33 20.52 9.11
N LEU A 72 6.40 20.25 10.02
CA LEU A 72 5.40 21.22 10.48
C LEU A 72 5.99 22.34 11.34
N SER A 73 7.26 22.33 11.77
CA SER A 73 7.82 23.52 12.43
C SER A 73 8.03 24.70 11.48
N CYS A 74 8.00 24.44 10.16
CA CYS A 74 8.11 25.46 9.12
C CYS A 74 6.93 25.43 8.13
N HIS A 75 6.19 24.32 8.05
CA HIS A 75 5.01 24.12 7.20
C HIS A 75 3.70 23.97 8.02
N ASP A 76 3.51 24.77 9.09
CA ASP A 76 2.29 24.72 9.94
C ASP A 76 1.15 25.63 9.47
N ASN A 77 1.38 26.43 8.43
CA ASN A 77 0.43 27.42 7.91
C ASN A 77 -0.63 26.83 6.96
N GLY A 78 -0.66 25.50 6.77
CA GLY A 78 -1.59 24.85 5.84
C GLY A 78 -1.23 25.07 4.36
N ASP A 79 0.07 25.18 4.06
CA ASP A 79 0.59 25.45 2.72
C ASP A 79 0.60 24.24 1.78
N GLU A 80 0.09 23.07 2.20
CA GLU A 80 0.17 21.82 1.41
C GLU A 80 -0.39 22.00 0.00
N LYS A 81 -1.48 22.78 -0.15
CA LYS A 81 -2.07 23.06 -1.46
C LYS A 81 -1.13 23.87 -2.36
N GLU A 82 -0.61 24.99 -1.85
CA GLU A 82 0.33 25.83 -2.61
C GLU A 82 1.60 25.07 -2.95
N LEU A 83 2.14 24.33 -1.98
CA LEU A 83 3.32 23.50 -2.14
C LEU A 83 3.11 22.46 -3.24
N GLY A 84 2.00 21.73 -3.21
CA GLY A 84 1.65 20.73 -4.22
C GLY A 84 1.43 21.33 -5.62
N GLU A 85 0.70 22.45 -5.71
CA GLU A 85 0.45 23.16 -6.98
C GLU A 85 1.73 23.71 -7.62
N LYS A 86 2.72 24.07 -6.80
CA LYS A 86 4.06 24.47 -7.25
C LYS A 86 4.90 23.27 -7.66
N LEU A 87 4.95 22.22 -6.84
CA LEU A 87 5.82 21.05 -7.05
C LEU A 87 5.38 20.17 -8.22
N VAL A 88 4.10 20.18 -8.60
CA VAL A 88 3.61 19.40 -9.75
C VAL A 88 3.99 20.02 -11.10
N GLN A 89 4.46 21.27 -11.12
CA GLN A 89 4.89 21.98 -12.32
C GLN A 89 6.36 21.71 -12.64
N ALA A 90 6.74 21.86 -13.91
CA ALA A 90 8.12 21.68 -14.36
C ALA A 90 9.11 22.49 -13.49
N GLY A 91 10.13 21.81 -12.96
CA GLY A 91 11.13 22.46 -12.14
C GLY A 91 12.20 21.50 -11.62
N PRO A 92 13.13 21.97 -10.76
CA PRO A 92 14.20 21.13 -10.22
C PRO A 92 13.68 19.90 -9.45
N LEU A 93 12.50 20.02 -8.84
CA LEU A 93 11.82 18.93 -8.13
C LEU A 93 10.77 18.19 -8.97
N GLU A 94 10.62 18.55 -10.24
CA GLU A 94 9.73 17.84 -11.18
C GLU A 94 10.31 17.89 -12.59
N PRO A 95 11.32 17.04 -12.89
CA PRO A 95 12.00 17.05 -14.17
C PRO A 95 11.16 16.46 -15.32
N ILE A 96 10.11 15.70 -15.00
CA ILE A 96 9.26 15.00 -15.99
C ILE A 96 7.78 15.20 -15.62
N PRO A 97 7.26 16.45 -15.68
CA PRO A 97 5.92 16.78 -15.21
C PRO A 97 4.84 16.03 -15.99
N VAL A 98 3.84 15.53 -15.27
CA VAL A 98 2.68 14.85 -15.86
C VAL A 98 1.59 15.88 -16.16
N LYS A 99 1.31 16.12 -17.44
CA LYS A 99 0.32 17.11 -17.89
C LYS A 99 -1.05 16.93 -17.21
N GLY A 100 -1.56 17.96 -16.54
CA GLY A 100 -2.89 17.91 -15.90
C GLY A 100 -2.95 17.05 -14.62
N LYS A 101 -1.80 16.63 -14.07
CA LYS A 101 -1.75 16.02 -12.75
C LYS A 101 -2.12 17.06 -11.69
N ASN A 102 -3.00 16.69 -10.77
CA ASN A 102 -3.33 17.52 -9.62
C ASN A 102 -2.18 17.55 -8.59
N GLY A 103 -1.78 18.76 -8.20
CA GLY A 103 -0.78 18.98 -7.14
C GLY A 103 -1.32 18.75 -5.73
N PHE A 104 -2.63 18.82 -5.56
CA PHE A 104 -3.30 18.73 -4.27
C PHE A 104 -4.47 17.75 -4.31
N LEU A 105 -4.71 17.08 -3.18
CA LEU A 105 -5.86 16.22 -2.95
C LEU A 105 -6.27 16.32 -1.48
N ASN A 106 -7.55 16.54 -1.20
CA ASN A 106 -8.05 16.47 0.16
C ASN A 106 -8.61 15.07 0.45
N LEU A 107 -7.97 14.34 1.35
CA LEU A 107 -8.38 13.01 1.77
C LEU A 107 -9.24 13.12 3.01
N LYS A 108 -10.49 12.65 2.95
CA LYS A 108 -11.32 12.53 4.14
C LYS A 108 -11.06 11.20 4.82
N VAL A 109 -10.64 11.23 6.08
CA VAL A 109 -10.32 10.06 6.90
C VAL A 109 -11.30 9.96 8.07
N GLN A 110 -11.80 8.75 8.30
CA GLN A 110 -12.56 8.39 9.49
C GLN A 110 -11.97 7.12 10.08
N ALA A 111 -11.93 7.01 11.40
CA ALA A 111 -11.42 5.83 12.08
C ALA A 111 -12.39 5.37 13.16
N ALA A 112 -12.60 4.06 13.24
CA ALA A 112 -13.36 3.40 14.28
C ALA A 112 -12.65 2.09 14.67
N TYR A 113 -12.99 1.51 15.81
CA TYR A 113 -12.44 0.21 16.21
C TYR A 113 -13.37 -0.52 17.18
N ASP A 114 -13.28 -1.84 17.19
CA ASP A 114 -13.90 -2.70 18.20
C ASP A 114 -12.83 -3.54 18.92
N ALA A 115 -13.23 -4.57 19.66
CA ALA A 115 -12.30 -5.46 20.36
C ALA A 115 -11.38 -6.26 19.42
N ASN A 116 -11.79 -6.45 18.17
CA ASN A 116 -11.11 -7.30 17.20
C ASN A 116 -10.38 -6.49 16.13
N ASN A 117 -10.99 -5.42 15.60
CA ASN A 117 -10.52 -4.72 14.40
C ASN A 117 -10.52 -3.20 14.55
N ALA A 118 -9.54 -2.58 13.90
CA ALA A 118 -9.55 -1.20 13.45
C ALA A 118 -10.20 -1.10 12.07
N TYR A 119 -10.97 -0.04 11.86
CA TYR A 119 -11.62 0.32 10.60
C TYR A 119 -11.16 1.72 10.20
N ILE A 120 -10.50 1.82 9.05
CA ILE A 120 -10.04 3.11 8.52
C ILE A 120 -10.73 3.36 7.19
N ARG A 121 -11.53 4.44 7.13
CA ARG A 121 -12.28 4.83 5.95
C ARG A 121 -11.64 6.05 5.28
N TYR A 122 -11.42 5.92 3.98
CA TYR A 122 -10.90 6.94 3.08
C TYR A 122 -11.97 7.38 2.10
N GLN A 123 -12.06 8.68 1.86
CA GLN A 123 -12.79 9.21 0.72
C GLN A 123 -11.97 10.29 0.00
N TRP A 124 -11.84 10.17 -1.31
CA TRP A 124 -11.24 11.19 -2.15
C TRP A 124 -11.94 11.27 -3.50
N LYS A 125 -12.00 12.49 -4.04
CA LYS A 125 -12.42 12.70 -5.43
C LYS A 125 -11.27 12.35 -6.36
N THR A 126 -11.54 11.55 -7.38
CA THR A 126 -10.55 11.18 -8.40
C THR A 126 -10.32 12.34 -9.36
N ASN A 127 -9.10 12.51 -9.86
CA ASN A 127 -8.78 13.48 -10.92
C ASN A 127 -9.41 13.03 -12.25
N ASN A 128 -9.51 11.71 -12.46
CA ASN A 128 -10.16 11.14 -13.63
C ASN A 128 -11.68 11.00 -13.44
N PRO A 129 -12.49 11.17 -14.51
CA PRO A 129 -13.95 11.00 -14.46
C PRO A 129 -14.37 9.52 -14.36
N LYS A 130 -13.42 8.59 -14.45
CA LYS A 130 -13.61 7.15 -14.26
C LYS A 130 -12.62 6.65 -13.20
N PRO A 131 -12.96 5.62 -12.42
CA PRO A 131 -12.01 4.99 -11.52
C PRO A 131 -10.86 4.39 -12.33
N THR A 132 -9.64 4.49 -11.82
CA THR A 132 -8.51 3.77 -12.43
C THR A 132 -8.38 2.42 -11.74
N SER A 133 -9.23 1.46 -12.14
CA SER A 133 -9.26 0.10 -11.59
C SER A 133 -8.54 -0.92 -12.46
N GLU A 134 -7.81 -0.47 -13.48
CA GLU A 134 -7.04 -1.33 -14.39
C GLU A 134 -5.57 -1.40 -14.00
N TYR A 135 -4.90 -2.46 -14.43
CA TYR A 135 -3.45 -2.56 -14.39
C TYR A 135 -2.92 -2.88 -15.79
N GLU A 136 -1.63 -2.66 -16.01
CA GLU A 136 -0.96 -3.08 -17.25
C GLU A 136 -1.31 -4.53 -17.65
N TYR A 137 -1.30 -4.80 -18.94
CA TYR A 137 -1.65 -6.09 -19.54
C TYR A 137 -0.42 -6.78 -20.15
N TYR A 138 -0.54 -8.07 -20.42
CA TYR A 138 0.23 -8.77 -21.43
C TYR A 138 -0.55 -8.75 -22.74
N ARG A 139 0.01 -8.14 -23.79
CA ARG A 139 -0.53 -8.11 -25.15
C ARG A 139 0.23 -9.09 -26.03
N PHE A 140 -0.51 -9.94 -26.73
CA PHE A 140 0.08 -10.83 -27.74
C PHE A 140 0.43 -10.03 -29.00
N ASP A 141 1.68 -10.12 -29.46
CA ASP A 141 2.17 -9.40 -30.65
C ASP A 141 2.14 -10.26 -31.94
N GLY A 142 1.47 -11.41 -31.88
CA GLY A 142 1.46 -12.41 -32.95
C GLY A 142 2.50 -13.52 -32.76
N LYS A 143 3.47 -13.34 -31.84
CA LYS A 143 4.49 -14.34 -31.51
C LYS A 143 4.67 -14.54 -30.02
N GLU A 144 4.73 -13.47 -29.25
CA GLU A 144 5.02 -13.46 -27.83
C GLU A 144 4.14 -12.48 -27.04
N TRP A 145 4.17 -12.60 -25.72
CA TRP A 145 3.40 -11.79 -24.79
C TRP A 145 4.26 -10.66 -24.22
N LYS A 146 3.91 -9.41 -24.53
CA LYS A 146 4.64 -8.21 -24.10
C LYS A 146 3.81 -7.32 -23.20
N VAL A 147 4.47 -6.57 -22.32
CA VAL A 147 3.77 -5.62 -21.45
C VAL A 147 3.13 -4.52 -22.31
N PHE A 148 1.85 -4.25 -22.05
CA PHE A 148 1.06 -3.23 -22.71
C PHE A 148 0.45 -2.28 -21.67
N GLY A 149 0.57 -0.98 -21.95
CA GLY A 149 0.24 0.10 -21.04
C GLY A 149 1.38 0.47 -20.10
N GLY A 150 1.06 1.37 -19.17
CA GLY A 150 1.95 1.77 -18.08
C GLY A 150 1.45 2.97 -17.31
N PRO A 151 2.10 3.33 -16.20
CA PRO A 151 1.79 4.54 -15.45
C PRO A 151 2.16 5.79 -16.25
N ARG A 152 1.50 6.93 -15.97
CA ARG A 152 1.70 8.21 -16.69
C ARG A 152 3.13 8.77 -16.62
N LEU A 153 3.92 8.37 -15.64
CA LEU A 153 5.35 8.74 -15.53
C LEU A 153 6.25 7.96 -16.49
N LYS A 154 5.79 6.83 -17.02
CA LYS A 154 6.58 6.01 -17.94
C LYS A 154 6.81 6.78 -19.25
N LYS A 155 8.07 6.82 -19.70
CA LYS A 155 8.49 7.54 -20.91
C LYS A 155 7.64 7.18 -22.12
N GLU A 156 7.41 5.89 -22.37
CA GLU A 156 6.62 5.43 -23.52
C GLU A 156 5.15 5.89 -23.46
N VAL A 157 4.60 6.10 -22.25
CA VAL A 157 3.25 6.64 -22.06
C VAL A 157 3.22 8.14 -22.36
N GLN A 158 4.23 8.89 -21.90
CA GLN A 158 4.34 10.32 -22.19
C GLN A 158 4.57 10.61 -23.68
N GLU A 159 5.29 9.72 -24.36
CA GLU A 159 5.51 9.78 -25.81
C GLU A 159 4.30 9.27 -26.63
N GLY A 160 3.23 8.80 -25.97
CA GLY A 160 2.04 8.29 -26.64
C GLY A 160 2.21 6.93 -27.34
N LYS A 161 3.32 6.22 -27.09
CA LYS A 161 3.61 4.90 -27.68
C LYS A 161 2.78 3.77 -27.07
N THR A 162 2.31 3.94 -25.85
CA THR A 162 1.45 2.99 -25.15
C THR A 162 0.46 3.77 -24.26
N PRO A 163 -0.78 3.27 -24.04
CA PRO A 163 -1.74 4.01 -23.22
C PRO A 163 -1.30 4.09 -21.75
N ALA A 164 -1.74 5.14 -21.06
CA ALA A 164 -1.76 5.12 -19.60
C ALA A 164 -2.72 4.02 -19.14
N ILE A 165 -2.23 3.11 -18.30
CA ILE A 165 -2.99 2.05 -17.62
C ILE A 165 -2.27 1.77 -16.30
N TYR A 166 -2.85 2.23 -15.20
CA TYR A 166 -2.38 1.93 -13.86
C TYR A 166 -3.48 2.14 -12.84
N GLU A 167 -3.39 1.44 -11.72
CA GLU A 167 -4.45 1.42 -10.71
C GLU A 167 -4.35 2.58 -9.71
N ASP A 168 -5.51 2.99 -9.19
CA ASP A 168 -5.65 3.84 -8.01
C ASP A 168 -5.26 3.05 -6.76
N ARG A 169 -4.68 3.75 -5.78
CA ARG A 169 -4.22 3.14 -4.51
C ARG A 169 -4.34 4.10 -3.36
N ALA A 170 -4.71 3.55 -2.20
CA ALA A 170 -4.68 4.25 -0.92
C ALA A 170 -3.76 3.52 0.03
N SER A 171 -2.85 4.25 0.68
CA SER A 171 -1.83 3.69 1.56
C SER A 171 -1.84 4.39 2.89
N ILE A 172 -1.53 3.64 3.94
CA ILE A 172 -1.17 4.16 5.26
C ILE A 172 0.17 3.57 5.67
N MET A 173 1.04 4.42 6.21
CA MET A 173 2.21 4.03 6.97
C MET A 173 1.91 4.16 8.45
N ILE A 174 2.32 3.19 9.28
CA ILE A 174 2.09 3.19 10.73
C ILE A 174 3.40 2.94 11.47
N ASP A 175 3.71 3.83 12.41
CA ASP A 175 4.80 3.72 13.36
C ASP A 175 4.27 3.80 14.80
N ASP A 176 4.80 2.95 15.68
CA ASP A 176 4.48 2.85 17.11
C ASP A 176 5.41 3.71 17.99
N GLY A 177 6.07 4.71 17.39
CA GLY A 177 7.03 5.60 18.07
C GLY A 177 8.44 5.04 18.18
N LYS A 178 8.73 3.90 17.56
CA LYS A 178 10.04 3.23 17.64
C LYS A 178 10.97 3.57 16.48
N VAL A 179 10.43 4.10 15.39
CA VAL A 179 11.25 4.53 14.25
C VAL A 179 11.80 5.94 14.51
N PRO A 180 13.13 6.12 14.59
CA PRO A 180 13.71 7.42 14.88
C PRO A 180 13.25 8.49 13.89
N MET A 181 12.85 9.65 14.42
CA MET A 181 12.37 10.82 13.68
C MET A 181 11.06 10.65 12.90
N PHE A 182 10.37 9.50 12.97
CA PHE A 182 9.14 9.31 12.18
C PHE A 182 8.03 10.26 12.61
N ALA A 183 7.89 10.53 13.92
CA ALA A 183 6.94 11.51 14.43
C ALA A 183 7.17 12.93 13.86
N GLN A 184 8.42 13.28 13.57
CA GLN A 184 8.83 14.59 13.08
C GLN A 184 8.74 14.69 11.54
N GLN A 185 9.16 13.64 10.84
CA GLN A 185 9.43 13.70 9.39
C GLN A 185 8.60 12.72 8.55
N GLY A 186 7.85 11.82 9.20
CA GLY A 186 6.91 10.91 8.57
C GLY A 186 7.51 10.11 7.41
N CYS A 187 6.72 9.99 6.33
CA CYS A 187 7.08 9.14 5.20
C CYS A 187 8.31 9.62 4.41
N TRP A 188 8.80 10.86 4.58
CA TRP A 188 10.02 11.32 3.90
C TRP A 188 11.27 10.58 4.37
N LEU A 189 11.25 9.97 5.57
CA LEU A 189 12.28 9.03 5.99
C LEU A 189 12.43 7.83 5.05
N THR A 190 11.46 7.59 4.17
CA THR A 190 11.44 6.43 3.26
C THR A 190 11.65 6.81 1.80
N CYS A 191 12.07 8.04 1.50
CA CYS A 191 12.17 8.56 0.14
C CYS A 191 13.60 8.99 -0.15
N HIS A 192 14.42 8.12 -0.74
CA HIS A 192 15.84 8.39 -0.96
C HIS A 192 16.23 8.39 -2.44
N ASP A 193 17.26 9.19 -2.76
CA ASP A 193 17.95 9.11 -4.04
C ASP A 193 18.39 7.64 -4.29
N GLY A 194 18.28 7.21 -5.54
CA GLY A 194 18.54 5.83 -5.96
C GLY A 194 17.26 5.02 -6.15
N GLU A 195 16.16 5.38 -5.50
CA GLU A 195 14.86 4.75 -5.70
C GLU A 195 14.33 4.92 -7.13
N ARG A 196 13.41 4.03 -7.53
CA ARG A 196 12.73 4.15 -8.83
C ARG A 196 12.06 5.51 -8.99
N ASP A 197 12.30 6.14 -10.12
CA ASP A 197 11.87 7.50 -10.47
C ASP A 197 12.40 8.62 -9.54
N LEU A 198 13.32 8.32 -8.61
CA LEU A 198 13.93 9.28 -7.67
C LEU A 198 15.47 9.24 -7.78
N LYS A 199 16.01 9.89 -8.83
CA LYS A 199 17.44 9.76 -9.22
C LYS A 199 17.91 8.31 -9.20
N GLN A 200 17.16 7.47 -9.92
CA GLN A 200 17.25 6.03 -9.85
C GLN A 200 18.68 5.50 -10.05
N ALA A 201 19.08 4.58 -9.17
CA ALA A 201 20.36 3.88 -9.25
C ALA A 201 20.44 3.04 -10.53
N LYS A 202 21.64 2.97 -11.11
CA LYS A 202 21.86 2.12 -12.30
C LYS A 202 21.74 0.64 -11.90
N LYS A 203 21.25 -0.18 -12.83
CA LYS A 203 21.04 -1.61 -12.56
C LYS A 203 22.34 -2.33 -12.23
N GLU A 204 23.43 -1.92 -12.88
CA GLU A 204 24.76 -2.48 -12.73
C GLU A 204 25.31 -2.20 -11.32
N ASP A 205 25.11 -0.97 -10.84
CA ASP A 205 25.53 -0.56 -9.49
C ASP A 205 24.76 -1.34 -8.42
N VAL A 206 23.44 -1.53 -8.61
CA VAL A 206 22.61 -2.33 -7.70
C VAL A 206 23.02 -3.80 -7.72
N ALA A 207 23.29 -4.36 -8.90
CA ALA A 207 23.71 -5.75 -9.04
C ALA A 207 25.09 -6.03 -8.41
N ALA A 208 26.01 -5.05 -8.45
CA ALA A 208 27.33 -5.13 -7.83
C ALA A 208 27.32 -4.86 -6.32
N ASN A 209 26.25 -4.28 -5.77
CA ASN A 209 26.16 -3.90 -4.37
C ASN A 209 25.96 -5.12 -3.45
N THR A 210 26.88 -5.33 -2.51
CA THR A 210 26.89 -6.48 -1.59
C THR A 210 25.69 -6.53 -0.66
N ALA A 211 25.20 -5.37 -0.19
CA ALA A 211 24.01 -5.31 0.65
C ALA A 211 22.77 -5.73 -0.15
N MET A 212 22.58 -5.21 -1.37
CA MET A 212 21.44 -5.57 -2.23
C MET A 212 21.46 -7.05 -2.63
N GLN A 213 22.65 -7.62 -2.88
CA GLN A 213 22.82 -9.07 -3.07
C GLN A 213 22.36 -9.86 -1.83
N SER A 214 22.77 -9.42 -0.63
CA SER A 214 22.41 -10.06 0.65
C SER A 214 20.91 -9.97 0.92
N TYR A 215 20.27 -8.87 0.55
CA TYR A 215 18.82 -8.67 0.65
C TYR A 215 18.04 -9.37 -0.46
N LYS A 216 18.74 -9.93 -1.47
CA LYS A 216 18.15 -10.54 -2.67
C LYS A 216 17.23 -9.56 -3.41
N ARG A 217 17.71 -8.33 -3.62
CA ARG A 217 17.00 -7.26 -4.32
C ARG A 217 17.77 -6.83 -5.57
N THR A 218 17.03 -6.44 -6.60
CA THR A 218 17.57 -6.05 -7.92
C THR A 218 17.27 -4.60 -8.27
N ASP A 219 16.63 -3.87 -7.36
CA ASP A 219 16.34 -2.44 -7.47
C ASP A 219 16.25 -1.80 -6.08
N VAL A 220 16.45 -0.49 -6.01
CA VAL A 220 16.24 0.29 -4.79
C VAL A 220 14.77 0.72 -4.70
N ARG A 221 14.18 0.49 -3.52
CA ARG A 221 12.85 0.95 -3.13
C ARG A 221 12.99 1.68 -1.79
N LYS A 222 11.87 2.23 -1.30
CA LYS A 222 11.73 2.79 0.04
C LYS A 222 12.51 1.99 1.08
N TYR A 223 13.32 2.69 1.88
CA TYR A 223 14.07 2.16 3.00
C TYR A 223 14.17 3.22 4.10
N LEU A 224 14.41 2.81 5.34
CA LEU A 224 14.61 3.69 6.49
C LEU A 224 16.09 4.01 6.68
N PRO A 225 16.44 5.21 7.19
CA PRO A 225 17.82 5.62 7.41
C PRO A 225 18.60 4.64 8.30
N ALA A 226 17.94 4.09 9.31
CA ALA A 226 18.52 3.12 10.24
C ALA A 226 19.03 1.83 9.57
N SER A 227 18.57 1.52 8.36
CA SER A 227 19.01 0.34 7.59
C SER A 227 20.30 0.55 6.80
N ARG A 228 20.92 1.73 6.91
CA ARG A 228 22.17 2.11 6.24
C ARG A 228 23.25 2.47 7.26
N ASN A 229 24.51 2.29 6.88
CA ASN A 229 25.66 2.78 7.63
C ASN A 229 25.86 4.27 7.40
N ASP A 230 25.59 4.75 6.19
CA ASP A 230 25.34 6.15 5.89
C ASP A 230 23.86 6.35 5.50
N PRO A 231 23.05 7.01 6.34
CA PRO A 231 21.67 7.40 6.04
C PRO A 231 21.43 8.05 4.67
N MET A 232 22.44 8.71 4.11
CA MET A 232 22.36 9.47 2.87
C MET A 232 22.74 8.65 1.64
N ASP A 233 23.27 7.44 1.80
CA ASP A 233 23.75 6.59 0.70
C ASP A 233 23.06 5.23 0.71
N TRP A 234 22.23 4.98 -0.31
CA TRP A 234 21.51 3.73 -0.46
C TRP A 234 22.44 2.51 -0.54
N SER A 235 23.67 2.69 -0.99
CA SER A 235 24.63 1.61 -1.24
C SER A 235 25.26 1.06 0.04
N THR A 236 25.10 1.75 1.17
CA THR A 236 25.76 1.42 2.44
C THR A 236 24.90 0.55 3.37
N GLY A 237 24.17 -0.41 2.81
CA GLY A 237 23.28 -1.29 3.59
C GLY A 237 23.96 -2.01 4.77
N LYS A 238 23.26 -2.08 5.90
CA LYS A 238 23.64 -2.88 7.07
C LYS A 238 23.57 -4.38 6.81
N THR A 239 24.24 -5.20 7.63
CA THR A 239 24.17 -6.66 7.47
C THR A 239 22.77 -7.19 7.81
N VAL A 240 22.44 -8.39 7.34
CA VAL A 240 21.13 -9.02 7.61
C VAL A 240 20.93 -9.23 9.12
N GLU A 241 21.99 -9.53 9.86
CA GLU A 241 21.97 -9.70 11.32
C GLU A 241 21.60 -8.39 12.03
N GLU A 242 22.22 -7.27 11.64
CA GLU A 242 21.89 -5.95 12.18
C GLU A 242 20.44 -5.57 11.87
N LEU A 243 19.97 -5.82 10.64
CA LEU A 243 18.60 -5.53 10.22
C LEU A 243 17.57 -6.35 11.00
N ASN A 244 17.85 -7.64 11.24
CA ASN A 244 16.99 -8.50 12.04
C ASN A 244 16.87 -7.98 13.48
N LYS A 245 17.96 -7.45 14.06
CA LYS A 245 17.93 -6.80 15.37
C LYS A 245 17.07 -5.55 15.37
N ILE A 246 17.26 -4.65 14.40
CA ILE A 246 16.44 -3.44 14.25
C ILE A 246 14.96 -3.80 14.11
N LYS A 247 14.64 -4.80 13.28
CA LYS A 247 13.26 -5.26 13.10
C LYS A 247 12.66 -5.82 14.39
N ALA A 248 13.40 -6.66 15.12
CA ALA A 248 12.95 -7.24 16.40
C ALA A 248 12.70 -6.18 17.48
N GLU A 249 13.44 -5.08 17.44
CA GLU A 249 13.25 -3.91 18.30
C GLU A 249 12.09 -3.00 17.82
N GLY A 250 11.45 -3.32 16.69
CA GLY A 250 10.35 -2.56 16.11
C GLY A 250 10.78 -1.37 15.25
N GLY A 251 12.04 -1.30 14.83
CA GLY A 251 12.59 -0.20 14.01
C GLY A 251 12.17 -0.22 12.53
N PHE A 252 10.95 -0.64 12.22
CA PHE A 252 10.34 -0.64 10.89
C PHE A 252 9.03 0.15 10.89
N VAL A 253 8.53 0.54 9.71
CA VAL A 253 7.21 1.16 9.53
C VAL A 253 6.31 0.18 8.80
N ASP A 254 5.11 -0.08 9.31
CA ASP A 254 4.10 -0.90 8.65
C ASP A 254 3.48 -0.10 7.48
N LEU A 255 3.21 -0.74 6.35
CA LEU A 255 2.77 -0.16 5.08
C LEU A 255 1.63 -0.98 4.46
N ILE A 256 0.41 -0.55 4.75
CA ILE A 256 -0.81 -1.18 4.25
C ILE A 256 -1.29 -0.43 3.01
N GLN A 257 -1.67 -1.17 1.98
CA GLN A 257 -2.16 -0.60 0.73
C GLN A 257 -3.43 -1.26 0.24
N TRP A 258 -4.48 -0.47 0.05
CA TRP A 258 -5.57 -0.83 -0.83
C TRP A 258 -5.18 -0.55 -2.29
N ARG A 259 -5.47 -1.51 -3.17
CA ARG A 259 -5.12 -1.46 -4.60
C ARG A 259 -6.35 -1.77 -5.46
N ALA A 260 -6.77 -0.81 -6.29
CA ALA A 260 -8.03 -0.89 -7.02
C ALA A 260 -8.13 -2.12 -7.95
N HIS A 261 -7.03 -2.53 -8.59
CA HIS A 261 -7.01 -3.73 -9.43
C HIS A 261 -6.52 -4.96 -8.66
N ARG A 262 -5.44 -4.82 -7.89
CA ARG A 262 -4.72 -5.97 -7.33
C ARG A 262 -5.31 -6.55 -6.04
N SER A 263 -6.12 -5.80 -5.30
CA SER A 263 -6.60 -6.28 -3.99
C SER A 263 -8.10 -6.06 -3.78
N ASN A 264 -8.66 -4.97 -4.30
CA ASN A 264 -10.08 -4.64 -4.15
C ASN A 264 -11.06 -5.74 -4.62
N PRO A 265 -10.89 -6.36 -5.81
CA PRO A 265 -11.88 -7.31 -6.34
C PRO A 265 -12.02 -8.60 -5.51
N VAL A 266 -11.04 -8.86 -4.64
CA VAL A 266 -10.99 -10.03 -3.77
C VAL A 266 -11.09 -9.66 -2.28
N GLY A 267 -11.43 -8.40 -1.97
CA GLY A 267 -11.70 -7.95 -0.59
C GLY A 267 -10.47 -7.84 0.31
N MET A 268 -9.28 -7.63 -0.25
CA MET A 268 -8.00 -7.72 0.45
C MET A 268 -7.19 -6.42 0.34
N THR A 269 -6.08 -6.34 1.06
CA THR A 269 -5.03 -5.33 0.89
C THR A 269 -3.71 -5.98 0.45
N ASP A 270 -2.77 -5.14 0.03
CA ASP A 270 -1.34 -5.45 -0.03
C ASP A 270 -0.74 -5.04 1.33
N ASP A 271 -0.15 -6.01 2.02
CA ASP A 271 0.42 -5.90 3.36
C ASP A 271 1.94 -6.01 3.34
N GLY A 272 2.60 -5.13 4.09
CA GLY A 272 4.04 -5.02 4.04
C GLY A 272 4.62 -4.03 5.04
N TYR A 273 5.94 -3.91 5.02
CA TYR A 273 6.66 -2.97 5.87
C TYR A 273 7.85 -2.34 5.14
N VAL A 274 8.37 -1.24 5.69
CA VAL A 274 9.59 -0.59 5.23
C VAL A 274 10.66 -0.68 6.32
N LEU A 275 11.81 -1.27 5.95
CA LEU A 275 13.05 -1.24 6.73
C LEU A 275 14.25 -1.03 5.81
N GLU A 276 14.89 -2.09 5.31
CA GLU A 276 16.00 -2.02 4.36
C GLU A 276 15.54 -1.87 2.91
N TRP A 277 14.26 -2.19 2.69
CA TRP A 277 13.56 -2.19 1.43
C TRP A 277 12.05 -2.13 1.71
N ARG A 278 11.24 -1.96 0.67
CA ARG A 278 9.76 -2.01 0.75
C ARG A 278 9.29 -3.47 0.66
N ASN A 279 9.24 -4.15 1.80
CA ASN A 279 8.93 -5.56 1.90
C ASN A 279 7.42 -5.83 1.87
N PHE A 280 7.06 -7.05 1.51
CA PHE A 280 5.76 -7.62 1.84
C PHE A 280 5.90 -8.41 3.14
N ASP A 281 4.78 -8.59 3.83
CA ASP A 281 4.75 -9.45 5.01
C ASP A 281 4.89 -10.92 4.63
N SER A 282 5.11 -11.73 5.66
CA SER A 282 5.34 -13.15 5.51
C SER A 282 4.08 -13.85 4.98
N GLY A 283 4.26 -14.70 3.97
CA GLY A 283 3.19 -15.51 3.39
C GLY A 283 2.89 -15.18 1.94
N LYS A 284 1.61 -15.19 1.57
CA LYS A 284 1.12 -15.04 0.19
C LYS A 284 0.16 -13.87 0.08
N ASN A 285 0.51 -12.94 -0.80
CA ASN A 285 -0.34 -11.83 -1.20
C ASN A 285 -1.57 -12.32 -2.01
N PRO A 286 -2.65 -11.51 -2.09
CA PRO A 286 -3.86 -11.85 -2.84
C PRO A 286 -3.70 -11.76 -4.37
N PHE A 287 -2.50 -11.47 -4.87
CA PHE A 287 -2.18 -11.39 -6.29
C PHE A 287 -0.81 -12.02 -6.59
N ALA A 288 -0.68 -12.59 -7.78
CA ALA A 288 0.57 -13.13 -8.29
C ALA A 288 0.79 -12.73 -9.75
N SER A 289 2.06 -12.65 -10.17
CA SER A 289 2.39 -12.46 -11.59
C SER A 289 1.74 -13.54 -12.43
N ASN A 290 0.98 -13.13 -13.44
CA ASN A 290 0.38 -14.01 -14.42
C ASN A 290 1.37 -14.45 -15.50
N LEU A 291 2.66 -14.10 -15.42
CA LEU A 291 3.68 -14.59 -16.36
C LEU A 291 4.51 -15.69 -15.74
N ASP A 292 4.74 -16.75 -16.50
CA ASP A 292 5.74 -17.75 -16.20
C ASP A 292 7.14 -17.22 -16.56
N GLY A 293 8.06 -17.31 -15.59
CA GLY A 293 9.41 -16.77 -15.73
C GLY A 293 10.28 -17.54 -16.72
N GLN A 294 10.01 -18.83 -16.93
CA GLN A 294 10.78 -19.72 -17.79
C GLN A 294 10.24 -19.71 -19.21
N THR A 295 8.94 -19.95 -19.37
CA THR A 295 8.32 -20.07 -20.70
C THR A 295 8.00 -18.72 -21.33
N LYS A 296 7.98 -17.64 -20.53
CA LYS A 296 7.53 -16.30 -20.93
C LYS A 296 6.07 -16.28 -21.44
N GLN A 297 5.27 -17.25 -21.03
CA GLN A 297 3.85 -17.31 -21.34
C GLN A 297 2.98 -16.95 -20.14
N PRO A 298 1.73 -16.48 -20.36
CA PRO A 298 0.77 -16.34 -19.30
C PRO A 298 0.51 -17.66 -18.59
N LYS A 299 0.19 -17.62 -17.29
CA LYS A 299 -0.17 -18.80 -16.48
C LYS A 299 -1.66 -19.09 -16.55
N PHE A 300 -2.47 -18.03 -16.67
CA PHE A 300 -3.92 -18.09 -16.71
C PHE A 300 -4.47 -17.19 -17.83
N MET A 301 -5.63 -17.60 -18.35
CA MET A 301 -6.48 -16.82 -19.26
C MET A 301 -7.91 -16.74 -18.73
N TYR A 302 -8.75 -15.93 -19.37
CA TYR A 302 -10.16 -15.89 -19.01
C TYR A 302 -10.88 -17.18 -19.43
N ASP A 303 -11.78 -17.63 -18.57
CA ASP A 303 -12.78 -18.65 -18.89
C ASP A 303 -13.80 -18.03 -19.85
N ALA A 304 -13.79 -18.49 -21.11
CA ALA A 304 -14.69 -17.95 -22.13
C ALA A 304 -16.18 -18.14 -21.79
N ALA A 305 -16.56 -19.19 -21.05
CA ALA A 305 -17.94 -19.42 -20.66
C ALA A 305 -18.42 -18.42 -19.60
N LYS A 306 -17.52 -17.96 -18.72
CA LYS A 306 -17.85 -17.05 -17.62
C LYS A 306 -17.59 -15.58 -17.95
N PHE A 307 -16.52 -15.30 -18.69
CA PHE A 307 -16.14 -13.95 -19.09
C PHE A 307 -16.73 -13.53 -20.45
N GLY A 308 -17.17 -14.50 -21.25
CA GLY A 308 -17.65 -14.30 -22.63
C GLY A 308 -16.54 -14.20 -23.68
N ALA A 309 -15.27 -14.28 -23.27
CA ALA A 309 -14.10 -14.32 -24.14
C ALA A 309 -12.90 -14.92 -23.39
N LYS A 310 -11.88 -15.37 -24.12
CA LYS A 310 -10.61 -15.83 -23.55
C LYS A 310 -9.61 -14.70 -23.24
N ALA A 311 -9.84 -13.52 -23.81
CA ALA A 311 -8.97 -12.35 -23.76
C ALA A 311 -9.79 -11.07 -23.83
N LEU A 312 -9.19 -9.98 -23.36
CA LEU A 312 -9.62 -8.62 -23.68
C LEU A 312 -8.99 -8.18 -25.01
N THR A 313 -9.46 -7.07 -25.56
CA THR A 313 -8.87 -6.35 -26.69
C THR A 313 -8.71 -4.88 -26.33
N ALA A 314 -8.03 -4.09 -27.17
CA ALA A 314 -7.87 -2.66 -26.92
C ALA A 314 -9.22 -1.90 -26.91
N GLU A 315 -10.20 -2.40 -27.67
CA GLU A 315 -11.52 -1.78 -27.87
C GLU A 315 -12.49 -2.07 -26.73
N ASN A 316 -12.42 -3.27 -26.13
CA ASN A 316 -13.32 -3.65 -25.04
C ASN A 316 -12.75 -3.36 -23.64
N ARG A 317 -11.45 -3.05 -23.55
CA ARG A 317 -10.79 -2.57 -22.34
C ARG A 317 -11.53 -1.33 -21.79
N GLY A 318 -11.75 -1.29 -20.47
CA GLY A 318 -12.43 -0.17 -19.79
C GLY A 318 -13.96 -0.15 -19.91
N ASN A 319 -14.55 -1.08 -20.68
CA ASN A 319 -16.01 -1.30 -20.74
C ASN A 319 -16.45 -2.54 -19.94
N LYS A 320 -15.50 -3.38 -19.53
CA LYS A 320 -15.69 -4.56 -18.68
C LYS A 320 -14.66 -4.56 -17.56
N ASP A 321 -14.99 -5.18 -16.44
CA ASP A 321 -14.02 -5.44 -15.38
C ASP A 321 -12.89 -6.32 -15.91
N SER A 322 -11.65 -5.89 -15.67
CA SER A 322 -10.46 -6.54 -16.21
C SER A 322 -9.86 -7.58 -15.27
N PHE A 323 -10.52 -7.92 -14.16
CA PHE A 323 -9.93 -8.77 -13.12
C PHE A 323 -9.85 -10.23 -13.56
N LEU A 324 -8.67 -10.85 -13.42
CA LEU A 324 -8.47 -12.29 -13.60
C LEU A 324 -8.39 -12.96 -12.23
N ILE A 325 -9.44 -13.67 -11.84
CA ILE A 325 -9.64 -14.17 -10.47
C ILE A 325 -9.79 -15.70 -10.49
N LYS A 326 -8.95 -16.40 -9.73
CA LYS A 326 -9.02 -17.87 -9.58
C LYS A 326 -10.33 -18.29 -8.94
N GLY A 327 -10.89 -19.40 -9.43
CA GLY A 327 -12.19 -19.92 -8.99
C GLY A 327 -13.40 -19.15 -9.53
N ALA A 328 -13.23 -17.88 -9.89
CA ALA A 328 -14.27 -17.06 -10.51
C ALA A 328 -14.22 -17.16 -12.04
N ASN A 329 -13.23 -16.55 -12.70
CA ASN A 329 -13.19 -16.41 -14.16
C ASN A 329 -11.82 -16.74 -14.80
N ALA A 330 -10.86 -17.25 -14.02
CA ALA A 330 -9.54 -17.65 -14.53
C ALA A 330 -9.45 -19.18 -14.72
N VAL A 331 -8.90 -19.59 -15.87
CA VAL A 331 -8.54 -20.98 -16.19
C VAL A 331 -7.06 -21.05 -16.59
N PRO A 332 -6.40 -22.23 -16.49
CA PRO A 332 -5.03 -22.39 -16.95
C PRO A 332 -4.86 -21.90 -18.39
N PHE A 333 -3.73 -21.26 -18.68
CA PHE A 333 -3.43 -20.76 -20.01
C PHE A 333 -3.27 -21.91 -21.00
N ASP A 334 -3.99 -21.84 -22.13
CA ASP A 334 -3.83 -22.75 -23.26
C ASP A 334 -3.08 -22.05 -24.40
N PRO A 335 -1.83 -22.45 -24.73
CA PRO A 335 -1.07 -21.85 -25.83
C PRO A 335 -1.73 -22.09 -27.20
N ASN A 336 -2.59 -23.10 -27.34
CA ASN A 336 -3.25 -23.48 -28.58
C ASN A 336 -4.67 -22.89 -28.72
N ALA A 337 -5.07 -21.98 -27.83
CA ALA A 337 -6.40 -21.38 -27.86
C ALA A 337 -6.68 -20.49 -29.10
N GLY A 338 -5.75 -20.36 -30.05
CA GLY A 338 -5.88 -19.56 -31.28
C GLY A 338 -5.72 -18.06 -31.04
N TRP A 339 -4.65 -17.65 -30.35
CA TRP A 339 -4.35 -16.26 -29.97
C TRP A 339 -4.21 -15.35 -31.19
N LYS A 340 -4.78 -14.15 -31.10
CA LYS A 340 -4.74 -13.13 -32.14
C LYS A 340 -3.86 -11.97 -31.69
N GLU A 341 -3.14 -11.36 -32.64
CA GLU A 341 -2.40 -10.14 -32.35
C GLU A 341 -3.34 -9.09 -31.74
N GLY A 342 -2.94 -8.54 -30.60
CA GLY A 342 -3.73 -7.60 -29.84
C GLY A 342 -4.53 -8.18 -28.68
N ASP A 343 -4.63 -9.51 -28.55
CA ASP A 343 -5.24 -10.15 -27.38
C ASP A 343 -4.54 -9.71 -26.08
N LEU A 344 -5.33 -9.34 -25.07
CA LEU A 344 -4.87 -8.82 -23.79
C LEU A 344 -5.23 -9.79 -22.66
N LEU A 345 -4.25 -10.09 -21.81
CA LEU A 345 -4.45 -10.79 -20.54
C LEU A 345 -3.90 -9.95 -19.38
N PRO A 346 -4.57 -9.90 -18.21
CA PRO A 346 -4.07 -9.17 -17.06
C PRO A 346 -2.67 -9.65 -16.63
N ARG A 347 -1.83 -8.70 -16.19
CA ARG A 347 -0.50 -9.04 -15.66
C ARG A 347 -0.53 -9.76 -14.32
N TYR A 348 -1.63 -9.64 -13.59
CA TYR A 348 -1.81 -10.27 -12.29
C TYR A 348 -3.05 -11.16 -12.31
N VAL A 349 -2.91 -12.31 -11.67
CA VAL A 349 -4.01 -13.19 -11.29
C VAL A 349 -4.27 -13.00 -9.79
N LEU A 350 -5.55 -12.93 -9.41
CA LEU A 350 -5.99 -12.65 -8.04
C LEU A 350 -6.57 -13.90 -7.37
N SER A 351 -6.37 -14.03 -6.07
CA SER A 351 -6.98 -15.08 -5.25
C SER A 351 -6.96 -14.72 -3.77
N ALA A 352 -8.14 -14.51 -3.18
CA ALA A 352 -8.29 -14.43 -1.73
C ALA A 352 -8.03 -15.78 -1.05
N ALA A 353 -8.45 -16.89 -1.68
CA ALA A 353 -8.34 -18.22 -1.10
C ALA A 353 -6.90 -18.75 -1.01
N GLU A 354 -5.99 -18.21 -1.82
CA GLU A 354 -4.56 -18.56 -1.76
C GLU A 354 -3.74 -17.57 -0.93
N ALA A 355 -4.33 -16.46 -0.50
CA ALA A 355 -3.68 -15.51 0.39
C ALA A 355 -3.53 -16.15 1.78
N ALA A 356 -2.36 -15.98 2.40
CA ALA A 356 -2.01 -16.66 3.65
C ALA A 356 -0.89 -15.95 4.41
N GLY A 357 -0.75 -16.25 5.70
CA GLY A 357 0.23 -15.62 6.58
C GLY A 357 -0.14 -14.17 6.91
N SER A 358 0.80 -13.42 7.51
CA SER A 358 0.59 -12.03 7.88
C SER A 358 0.30 -11.14 6.67
N ALA A 359 0.80 -11.50 5.48
CA ALA A 359 0.46 -10.85 4.20
C ALA A 359 -1.04 -10.85 3.83
N ALA A 360 -1.88 -11.55 4.58
CA ALA A 360 -3.31 -11.67 4.34
C ALA A 360 -4.18 -11.24 5.54
N ASP A 361 -3.60 -10.62 6.57
CA ASP A 361 -4.31 -10.25 7.79
C ASP A 361 -5.30 -9.11 7.54
N ASN A 362 -4.91 -8.15 6.69
CA ASN A 362 -5.71 -6.98 6.39
C ASN A 362 -6.71 -7.20 5.23
N LYS A 363 -7.94 -6.69 5.41
CA LYS A 363 -9.03 -6.73 4.42
C LYS A 363 -9.39 -5.32 3.99
N ALA A 364 -10.04 -5.20 2.83
CA ALA A 364 -10.59 -3.92 2.42
C ALA A 364 -11.76 -4.04 1.44
N LYS A 365 -12.60 -3.01 1.43
CA LYS A 365 -13.64 -2.82 0.42
C LYS A 365 -13.58 -1.40 -0.11
N GLY A 366 -13.47 -1.25 -1.42
CA GLY A 366 -13.48 0.01 -2.13
C GLY A 366 -14.62 0.08 -3.14
N GLU A 367 -15.38 1.16 -3.09
CA GLU A 367 -16.46 1.47 -4.03
C GLU A 367 -16.21 2.85 -4.63
N TRP A 368 -16.34 2.94 -5.96
CA TRP A 368 -16.29 4.22 -6.66
C TRP A 368 -17.69 4.61 -7.12
N LYS A 369 -18.08 5.84 -6.80
CA LYS A 369 -19.37 6.41 -7.20
C LYS A 369 -19.23 7.91 -7.39
N ASP A 370 -19.81 8.43 -8.47
CA ASP A 370 -19.91 9.87 -8.74
C ASP A 370 -18.58 10.64 -8.63
N GLY A 371 -17.49 10.08 -9.17
CA GLY A 371 -16.17 10.73 -9.14
C GLY A 371 -15.40 10.56 -7.83
N GLN A 372 -15.88 9.71 -6.90
CA GLN A 372 -15.26 9.54 -5.58
C GLN A 372 -15.06 8.07 -5.25
N TRP A 373 -13.86 7.75 -4.76
CA TRP A 373 -13.62 6.50 -4.05
C TRP A 373 -14.06 6.62 -2.59
N THR A 374 -14.70 5.56 -2.09
CA THR A 374 -14.88 5.28 -0.68
C THR A 374 -14.24 3.93 -0.38
N VAL A 375 -13.19 3.91 0.43
CA VAL A 375 -12.45 2.70 0.78
C VAL A 375 -12.51 2.51 2.28
N VAL A 376 -12.79 1.29 2.74
CA VAL A 376 -12.63 0.90 4.15
C VAL A 376 -11.60 -0.21 4.23
N ILE A 377 -10.53 0.04 4.98
CA ILE A 377 -9.56 -0.97 5.41
C ILE A 377 -10.00 -1.52 6.77
N VAL A 378 -9.95 -2.84 6.91
CA VAL A 378 -10.20 -3.57 8.15
C VAL A 378 -8.90 -4.25 8.55
N ARG A 379 -8.41 -3.90 9.74
CA ARG A 379 -7.15 -4.39 10.26
C ARG A 379 -7.35 -4.97 11.66
N PRO A 380 -6.90 -6.20 11.95
CA PRO A 380 -6.96 -6.73 13.30
C PRO A 380 -6.17 -5.84 14.29
N MET A 381 -6.70 -5.65 15.50
CA MET A 381 -6.05 -4.84 16.54
C MET A 381 -4.81 -5.56 17.08
N ASN A 382 -4.97 -6.83 17.46
CA ASN A 382 -3.99 -7.58 18.24
C ASN A 382 -3.05 -8.44 17.40
N LEU A 383 -2.57 -7.92 16.26
CA LEU A 383 -1.55 -8.63 15.47
C LEU A 383 -0.26 -8.80 16.28
N THR A 384 0.33 -9.99 16.20
CA THR A 384 1.56 -10.34 16.92
C THR A 384 2.70 -10.75 15.97
N ASN A 385 2.49 -10.61 14.66
CA ASN A 385 3.52 -10.97 13.69
C ASN A 385 4.70 -9.98 13.79
N PRO A 386 5.94 -10.44 13.57
CA PRO A 386 7.12 -9.58 13.69
C PRO A 386 7.25 -8.55 12.56
N ASP A 387 6.40 -8.63 11.53
CA ASP A 387 6.28 -7.68 10.43
C ASP A 387 5.14 -6.65 10.58
N ASP A 388 4.34 -6.74 11.65
CA ASP A 388 3.20 -5.85 11.92
C ASP A 388 3.40 -4.91 13.10
N LYS A 389 2.71 -3.77 13.08
CA LYS A 389 2.53 -2.94 14.29
C LYS A 389 1.32 -3.38 15.11
N ALA A 390 1.50 -3.80 16.35
CA ALA A 390 0.35 -4.10 17.21
C ALA A 390 -0.46 -2.81 17.52
N LEU A 391 -1.77 -2.83 17.27
CA LEU A 391 -2.68 -1.74 17.60
C LEU A 391 -3.39 -2.01 18.93
N LYS A 392 -3.48 -1.00 19.79
CA LYS A 392 -4.08 -1.15 21.12
C LYS A 392 -5.00 0.00 21.47
N ASP A 393 -6.05 -0.35 22.20
CA ASP A 393 -6.93 0.63 22.83
C ASP A 393 -6.13 1.49 23.82
N GLY A 394 -6.26 2.81 23.72
CA GLY A 394 -5.55 3.79 24.53
C GLY A 394 -4.19 4.26 23.96
N ASP A 395 -3.69 3.64 22.90
CA ASP A 395 -2.38 3.99 22.32
C ASP A 395 -2.52 5.02 21.17
N VAL A 396 -1.40 5.68 20.85
CA VAL A 396 -1.26 6.67 19.78
C VAL A 396 -0.13 6.25 18.85
N TYR A 397 -0.38 6.36 17.54
CA TYR A 397 0.53 5.97 16.48
C TYR A 397 0.83 7.17 15.57
N ASN A 398 2.04 7.20 15.00
CA ASN A 398 2.38 8.13 13.94
C ASN A 398 1.97 7.51 12.60
N VAL A 399 1.29 8.29 11.75
CA VAL A 399 0.76 7.81 10.48
C VAL A 399 1.01 8.77 9.33
N GLY A 400 1.31 8.22 8.16
CA GLY A 400 1.41 8.94 6.90
C GLY A 400 0.45 8.35 5.87
N PHE A 401 -0.25 9.20 5.12
CA PHE A 401 -1.19 8.77 4.09
C PHE A 401 -0.64 9.04 2.70
N ALA A 402 -0.97 8.16 1.75
CA ALA A 402 -0.63 8.36 0.35
C ALA A 402 -1.76 7.91 -0.58
N ILE A 403 -2.09 8.75 -1.57
CA ILE A 403 -3.04 8.44 -2.63
C ILE A 403 -2.32 8.45 -3.96
N HIS A 404 -2.33 7.29 -4.63
CA HIS A 404 -2.03 7.21 -6.05
C HIS A 404 -3.35 7.30 -6.77
N ASP A 405 -3.60 8.45 -7.36
CA ASP A 405 -4.72 8.71 -8.25
C ASP A 405 -4.16 9.11 -9.60
N ASP A 406 -4.96 8.94 -10.65
CA ASP A 406 -4.60 9.37 -12.00
C ASP A 406 -3.51 8.50 -12.68
N GLN A 407 -3.67 7.17 -12.57
CA GLN A 407 -2.83 6.18 -13.27
C GLN A 407 -1.33 6.35 -13.02
N ILE A 408 -1.00 6.67 -11.77
CA ILE A 408 0.34 7.06 -11.35
C ILE A 408 1.00 5.98 -10.47
N THR A 409 2.32 5.99 -10.45
CA THR A 409 3.11 5.14 -9.55
C THR A 409 4.27 5.91 -8.94
N THR A 410 5.07 5.22 -8.12
CA THR A 410 6.34 5.71 -7.57
C THR A 410 6.20 7.12 -7.00
N ARG A 411 6.96 8.12 -7.45
CA ARG A 411 6.96 9.47 -6.90
C ARG A 411 5.71 10.30 -7.20
N GLY A 412 4.83 9.85 -8.09
CA GLY A 412 3.75 10.69 -8.59
C GLY A 412 2.47 10.70 -7.73
N HIS A 413 2.50 10.11 -6.54
CA HIS A 413 1.38 10.14 -5.59
C HIS A 413 1.36 11.43 -4.77
N GLN A 414 0.22 11.72 -4.16
CA GLN A 414 0.13 12.72 -3.11
C GLN A 414 0.36 12.09 -1.74
N VAL A 415 0.98 12.84 -0.84
CA VAL A 415 1.32 12.44 0.53
C VAL A 415 0.82 13.46 1.54
N SER A 416 0.57 13.01 2.78
CA SER A 416 0.36 13.90 3.92
C SER A 416 1.68 14.22 4.60
N PHE A 417 1.74 15.35 5.31
CA PHE A 417 2.63 15.43 6.48
C PHE A 417 2.23 14.39 7.54
N ASN A 418 3.14 14.10 8.49
CA ASN A 418 2.86 13.13 9.55
C ASN A 418 1.61 13.55 10.36
N LYS A 419 0.78 12.56 10.70
CA LYS A 419 -0.40 12.72 11.56
C LYS A 419 -0.33 11.74 12.72
N THR A 420 -1.16 11.95 13.71
CA THR A 420 -1.36 11.04 14.83
C THR A 420 -2.70 10.32 14.73
N LEU A 421 -2.68 9.00 14.92
CA LEU A 421 -3.86 8.15 15.01
C LEU A 421 -3.95 7.57 16.42
N GLY A 422 -4.92 8.00 17.21
CA GLY A 422 -5.22 7.46 18.53
C GLY A 422 -6.39 6.49 18.50
N PHE A 423 -6.41 5.52 19.42
CA PHE A 423 -7.54 4.60 19.60
C PHE A 423 -8.22 4.85 20.95
N GLY A 424 -9.33 5.61 20.94
CA GLY A 424 -10.09 5.91 22.17
C GLY A 424 -9.34 6.77 23.19
N VAL A 425 -8.37 7.57 22.74
CA VAL A 425 -7.51 8.35 23.65
C VAL A 425 -8.21 9.62 24.12
N LYS A 426 -7.89 10.07 25.35
CA LYS A 426 -8.40 11.35 25.90
C LYS A 426 -7.56 12.57 25.47
N GLY A 427 -6.35 12.34 24.97
CA GLY A 427 -5.42 13.39 24.56
C GLY A 427 -5.74 13.97 23.18
N LYS A 428 -5.06 15.07 22.83
CA LYS A 428 -5.15 15.66 21.49
C LYS A 428 -4.38 14.79 20.49
N VAL A 429 -5.09 14.28 19.50
CA VAL A 429 -4.56 13.58 18.32
C VAL A 429 -5.26 14.11 17.08
N ASP A 430 -4.66 13.96 15.90
CA ASP A 430 -5.23 14.42 14.64
C ASP A 430 -6.45 13.60 14.25
N ILE A 431 -6.37 12.28 14.41
CA ILE A 431 -7.46 11.33 14.14
C ILE A 431 -7.63 10.46 15.39
N ASN A 432 -8.79 10.55 16.04
CA ASN A 432 -9.11 9.69 17.18
C ASN A 432 -10.16 8.67 16.76
N ALA A 433 -9.77 7.41 16.67
CA ALA A 433 -10.67 6.33 16.32
C ALA A 433 -11.78 6.19 17.37
N VAL A 434 -13.01 6.09 16.92
CA VAL A 434 -14.17 5.93 17.79
C VAL A 434 -14.36 4.46 18.15
N LYS A 435 -14.40 4.16 19.45
CA LYS A 435 -14.71 2.81 19.92
C LYS A 435 -16.16 2.46 19.61
N LEU A 436 -16.36 1.36 18.91
CA LEU A 436 -17.68 0.80 18.61
C LEU A 436 -18.17 -0.05 19.80
N PRO A 437 -19.50 -0.23 19.94
CA PRO A 437 -20.09 -1.01 21.02
C PRO A 437 -19.61 -2.46 21.12
#